data_AF-A0A815V534-F1
#
_entry.id   AF-A0A815V534-F1
#
_cell.length_a   1.000
_cell.length_b   1.000
_cell.length_c   1.000
_cell.angle_alpha   90.00
_cell.angle_beta   90.00
_cell.angle_gamma   90.00
#
_symmetry.space_group_name_H-M   'P 1'
#
loop_
_entity.id
_entity.type
_entity.pdbx_description
1 polymer ?
#
loop_
_entity_poly.entity_id
_entity_poly.type
_entity_poly.pdbx_seq_one_letter_code
_entity_poly.pdbx_strand_id
1 'polypeptide(L)'
;MPQPIRITIANLPRPYASSSASKSPRVIMVPANPLLYVQDGFTVELYMSGLTSPRYLIYTPTNDILVSESSANRISCLVDNNRDGYPDQRLTFADSSNGLNYPFGMAFFNGSFYVG
;
A
#
# COMPACT_ATOMS: atom_id res chain seq x y z
N MET A 1 -20.07 41.90 -2.46
CA MET A 1 -18.71 41.41 -2.76
C MET A 1 -18.22 40.60 -1.57
N PRO A 2 -17.64 39.40 -1.75
CA PRO A 2 -17.08 38.66 -0.62
C PRO A 2 -15.90 39.43 0.00
N GLN A 3 -15.82 39.50 1.32
CA GLN A 3 -14.68 40.09 2.01
C GLN A 3 -13.55 39.06 2.17
N PRO A 4 -12.27 39.47 2.04
CA PRO A 4 -11.14 38.57 2.27
C PRO A 4 -11.03 38.15 3.73
N ILE A 5 -10.81 36.85 3.98
CA ILE A 5 -10.45 36.35 5.31
C ILE A 5 -8.95 36.50 5.50
N ARG A 6 -8.52 37.14 6.60
CA ARG A 6 -7.11 37.24 6.99
C ARG A 6 -6.88 36.44 8.27
N ILE A 7 -6.06 35.39 8.18
CA ILE A 7 -5.66 34.55 9.32
C ILE A 7 -4.21 34.88 9.67
N THR A 8 -3.95 35.20 10.95
CA THR A 8 -2.61 35.36 11.52
C THR A 8 -2.31 34.24 12.50
N ILE A 9 -1.06 34.05 12.91
CA ILE A 9 -0.68 33.05 13.92
C ILE A 9 -1.48 33.22 15.23
N ALA A 10 -1.78 34.46 15.63
CA ALA A 10 -2.60 34.75 16.81
C ALA A 10 -4.06 34.28 16.68
N ASN A 11 -4.54 34.00 15.47
CA ASN A 11 -5.87 33.47 15.22
C ASN A 11 -5.91 31.94 15.23
N LEU A 12 -4.75 31.25 15.31
CA LEU A 12 -4.70 29.79 15.36
C LEU A 12 -4.97 29.29 16.79
N PRO A 13 -5.73 28.19 16.94
CA PRO A 13 -5.83 27.53 18.24
C PRO A 13 -4.44 27.08 18.70
N ARG A 14 -4.24 27.05 20.02
CA ARG A 14 -3.00 26.52 20.60
C ARG A 14 -2.82 25.06 20.16
N PRO A 15 -1.58 24.57 20.03
CA PRO A 15 -1.33 23.13 19.89
C PRO A 15 -2.15 22.36 20.94
N TYR A 16 -2.84 21.30 20.52
CA TYR A 16 -3.70 20.47 21.36
C TYR A 16 -4.93 21.17 21.97
N ALA A 17 -5.46 22.24 21.35
CA ALA A 17 -6.69 22.90 21.79
C ALA A 17 -7.95 22.00 21.77
N SER A 18 -7.89 20.86 21.06
CA SER A 18 -8.87 19.79 21.14
C SER A 18 -8.15 18.45 21.33
N SER A 19 -8.87 17.46 21.86
CA SER A 19 -8.40 16.08 21.83
C SER A 19 -8.28 15.57 20.39
N SER A 20 -7.34 14.65 20.16
CA SER A 20 -7.22 13.95 18.89
C SER A 20 -8.45 13.08 18.66
N ALA A 21 -9.00 13.12 17.44
CA ALA A 21 -10.02 12.20 16.99
C ALA A 21 -9.40 11.15 16.05
N SER A 22 -9.78 9.89 16.21
CA SER A 22 -9.44 8.81 15.29
C SER A 22 -10.71 8.08 14.88
N LYS A 23 -10.84 7.76 13.60
CA LYS A 23 -11.98 7.03 13.03
C LYS A 23 -11.48 5.92 12.12
N SER A 24 -10.84 4.93 12.72
CA SER A 24 -10.37 3.76 12.01
C SER A 24 -11.54 3.01 11.35
N PRO A 25 -11.33 2.42 10.16
CA PRO A 25 -12.36 1.62 9.51
C PRO A 25 -12.71 0.39 10.35
N ARG A 26 -13.99 -0.01 10.33
CA ARG A 26 -14.41 -1.30 10.85
C ARG A 26 -14.13 -2.37 9.81
N VAL A 27 -13.11 -3.20 10.06
CA VAL A 27 -12.82 -4.35 9.20
C VAL A 27 -13.89 -5.42 9.44
N ILE A 28 -14.50 -5.88 8.36
CA ILE A 28 -15.42 -7.03 8.34
C ILE A 28 -14.75 -8.19 7.63
N MET A 29 -15.21 -9.42 7.90
CA MET A 29 -14.80 -10.58 7.10
C MET A 29 -15.25 -10.39 5.65
N VAL A 30 -14.44 -10.89 4.70
CA VAL A 30 -14.84 -10.93 3.29
C VAL A 30 -16.13 -11.73 3.17
N PRO A 31 -17.21 -11.17 2.60
CA PRO A 31 -18.47 -11.89 2.41
C PRO A 31 -18.29 -13.13 1.52
N ALA A 32 -19.15 -14.14 1.66
CA ALA A 32 -19.10 -15.35 0.83
C ALA A 32 -19.22 -15.09 -0.68
N ASN A 33 -20.00 -14.05 -1.06
CA ASN A 33 -20.11 -13.55 -2.43
C ASN A 33 -19.70 -12.08 -2.45
N PRO A 34 -18.39 -11.76 -2.51
CA PRO A 34 -17.94 -10.39 -2.58
C PRO A 34 -18.29 -9.82 -3.96
N LEU A 35 -19.20 -8.85 -3.99
CA LEU A 35 -19.55 -8.12 -5.21
C LEU A 35 -18.64 -6.89 -5.33
N LEU A 36 -17.86 -6.84 -6.41
CA LEU A 36 -17.09 -5.67 -6.82
C LEU A 36 -17.74 -5.08 -8.06
N TYR A 37 -18.10 -3.80 -7.98
CA TYR A 37 -18.61 -3.08 -9.14
C TYR A 37 -17.43 -2.58 -9.95
N VAL A 38 -17.25 -3.14 -11.14
CA VAL A 38 -16.27 -2.71 -12.12
C VAL A 38 -16.95 -2.36 -13.44
N GLN A 39 -16.27 -1.58 -14.27
CA GLN A 39 -16.78 -1.20 -15.59
C GLN A 39 -16.88 -2.42 -16.51
N ASP A 40 -17.72 -2.32 -17.54
CA ASP A 40 -17.85 -3.36 -18.55
C ASP A 40 -16.49 -3.71 -19.18
N GLY A 41 -16.23 -5.01 -19.35
CA GLY A 41 -14.96 -5.53 -19.87
C GLY A 41 -13.87 -5.74 -18.82
N PHE A 42 -14.12 -5.44 -17.54
CA PHE A 42 -13.22 -5.73 -16.44
C PHE A 42 -13.72 -6.88 -15.56
N THR A 43 -12.78 -7.69 -15.07
CA THR A 43 -13.00 -8.72 -14.05
C THR A 43 -12.05 -8.46 -12.89
N VAL A 44 -12.48 -8.73 -11.66
CA VAL A 44 -11.60 -8.68 -10.48
C VAL A 44 -11.52 -10.06 -9.88
N GLU A 45 -10.30 -10.53 -9.70
CA GLU A 45 -10.00 -11.81 -9.07
C GLU A 45 -8.99 -11.59 -7.94
N LEU A 46 -9.00 -12.51 -6.96
CA LEU A 46 -8.05 -12.47 -5.86
C LEU A 46 -6.69 -12.94 -6.35
N TYR A 47 -5.75 -12.02 -6.50
CA TYR A 47 -4.37 -12.35 -6.90
C TYR A 47 -3.57 -13.02 -5.76
N MET A 48 -3.57 -12.42 -4.57
CA MET A 48 -2.83 -12.94 -3.42
C MET A 48 -3.49 -12.50 -2.09
N SER A 49 -3.50 -13.40 -1.11
CA SER A 49 -3.97 -13.13 0.25
C SER A 49 -2.90 -13.46 1.29
N GLY A 50 -3.16 -13.19 2.58
CA GLY A 50 -2.20 -13.48 3.66
C GLY A 50 -0.97 -12.57 3.69
N LEU A 51 -1.08 -11.37 3.12
CA LEU A 51 -0.08 -10.31 3.22
C LEU A 51 -0.32 -9.47 4.48
N THR A 52 0.74 -9.02 5.14
CA THR A 52 0.68 -8.18 6.34
C THR A 52 0.77 -6.70 5.96
N SER A 53 -0.35 -5.97 6.08
CA SER A 53 -0.42 -4.54 5.76
C SER A 53 0.18 -4.17 4.39
N PRO A 54 -0.23 -4.81 3.28
CA PRO A 54 0.30 -4.49 1.95
C PRO A 54 -0.01 -3.04 1.58
N ARG A 55 0.96 -2.30 1.01
CA ARG A 55 0.79 -0.86 0.69
C ARG A 55 1.12 -0.46 -0.73
N TYR A 56 2.15 -1.04 -1.34
CA TYR A 56 2.63 -0.63 -2.65
C TYR A 56 2.97 -1.85 -3.50
N LEU A 57 2.66 -1.78 -4.79
CA LEU A 57 2.96 -2.81 -5.79
C LEU A 57 3.82 -2.20 -6.88
N ILE A 58 4.85 -2.93 -7.32
CA ILE A 58 5.63 -2.56 -8.50
C ILE A 58 6.07 -3.82 -9.24
N TYR A 59 6.07 -3.76 -10.57
CA TYR A 59 6.69 -4.81 -11.38
C TYR A 59 8.20 -4.75 -11.27
N THR A 60 8.84 -5.91 -11.14
CA THR A 60 10.27 -6.04 -11.37
C THR A 60 10.56 -5.92 -12.87
N PRO A 61 11.81 -5.63 -13.26
CA PRO A 61 12.22 -5.70 -14.67
C PRO A 61 12.02 -7.08 -15.32
N THR A 62 11.91 -8.15 -14.51
CA THR A 62 11.65 -9.53 -14.95
C THR A 62 10.17 -9.90 -14.96
N ASN A 63 9.27 -8.95 -14.68
CA ASN A 63 7.82 -9.09 -14.72
C ASN A 63 7.18 -9.87 -13.55
N ASP A 64 7.88 -9.94 -12.42
CA ASP A 64 7.33 -10.36 -11.12
C ASP A 64 6.75 -9.14 -10.38
N ILE A 65 5.99 -9.35 -9.30
CA ILE A 65 5.41 -8.24 -8.50
C ILE A 65 6.09 -8.16 -7.14
N LEU A 66 6.67 -7.01 -6.82
CA LEU A 66 7.07 -6.69 -5.44
C LEU A 66 5.90 -6.06 -4.69
N VAL A 67 5.72 -6.47 -3.44
CA VAL A 67 4.71 -5.94 -2.52
C VAL A 67 5.38 -5.46 -1.23
N SER A 68 5.20 -4.19 -0.88
CA SER A 68 5.62 -3.70 0.44
C SER A 68 4.61 -4.11 1.52
N GLU A 69 5.09 -4.82 2.55
CA GLU A 69 4.33 -5.23 3.73
C GLU A 69 4.81 -4.39 4.92
N SER A 70 4.27 -3.18 5.05
CA SER A 70 4.87 -2.14 5.91
C SER A 70 5.02 -2.57 7.36
N SER A 71 3.95 -3.08 7.98
CA SER A 71 3.98 -3.49 9.39
C SER A 71 4.82 -4.75 9.64
N ALA A 72 5.16 -5.51 8.59
CA ALA A 72 6.05 -6.66 8.67
C ALA A 72 7.52 -6.31 8.38
N ASN A 73 7.84 -5.05 8.05
CA ASN A 73 9.18 -4.62 7.64
C ASN A 73 9.76 -5.50 6.52
N ARG A 74 8.93 -5.87 5.54
CA ARG A 74 9.30 -6.79 4.46
C ARG A 74 8.81 -6.31 3.11
N ILE A 75 9.55 -6.63 2.06
CA ILE A 75 9.09 -6.63 0.68
C ILE A 75 8.97 -8.08 0.22
N SER A 76 7.77 -8.51 -0.14
CA SER A 76 7.53 -9.82 -0.76
C SER A 76 7.68 -9.73 -2.27
N CYS A 77 8.27 -10.74 -2.91
CA CYS A 77 8.26 -10.94 -4.36
C CYS A 77 7.26 -12.04 -4.70
N LEU A 78 6.29 -11.73 -5.56
CA LEU A 78 5.28 -12.65 -6.08
C LEU A 78 5.69 -13.04 -7.50
N VAL A 79 6.11 -14.29 -7.67
CA VAL A 79 6.64 -14.84 -8.92
C VAL A 79 5.54 -15.63 -9.62
N ASP A 80 5.30 -15.30 -10.89
CA ASP A 80 4.35 -15.97 -11.78
C ASP A 80 5.10 -16.44 -13.04
N ASN A 81 5.56 -17.71 -13.02
CA ASN A 81 6.40 -18.26 -14.08
C ASN A 81 5.58 -18.67 -15.30
N ASN A 82 4.34 -19.11 -15.08
CA ASN A 82 3.47 -19.63 -16.14
C ASN A 82 2.59 -18.53 -16.77
N ARG A 83 2.56 -17.33 -16.18
CA ARG A 83 1.82 -16.14 -16.61
C ARG A 83 0.32 -16.38 -16.67
N ASP A 84 -0.21 -17.21 -15.78
CA ASP A 84 -1.63 -17.48 -15.67
C ASP A 84 -2.39 -16.41 -14.86
N GLY A 85 -1.66 -15.44 -14.30
CA GLY A 85 -2.23 -14.38 -13.47
C GLY A 85 -2.35 -14.76 -11.99
N TYR A 86 -1.72 -15.85 -11.56
CA TYR A 86 -1.61 -16.25 -10.16
C TYR A 86 -0.13 -16.51 -9.80
N PRO A 87 0.35 -16.01 -8.65
CA PRO A 87 1.74 -16.23 -8.28
C PRO A 87 1.97 -17.69 -7.84
N ASP A 88 2.91 -18.36 -8.49
CA ASP A 88 3.41 -19.69 -8.11
C ASP A 88 4.12 -19.66 -6.76
N GLN A 89 4.83 -18.55 -6.48
CA GLN A 89 5.69 -18.43 -5.32
C GLN A 89 5.64 -17.05 -4.70
N ARG A 90 5.81 -17.03 -3.38
CA ARG A 90 6.06 -15.82 -2.61
C ARG A 90 7.42 -15.94 -1.92
N LEU A 91 8.34 -15.07 -2.31
CA LEU A 91 9.70 -15.00 -1.75
C LEU A 91 9.86 -13.71 -0.93
N THR A 92 10.81 -13.69 0.01
CA THR A 92 11.25 -12.45 0.65
C THR A 92 12.30 -11.79 -0.24
N PHE A 93 12.01 -10.60 -0.75
CA PHE A 93 12.97 -9.80 -1.52
C PHE A 93 13.94 -9.03 -0.62
N ALA A 94 13.39 -8.39 0.42
CA ALA A 94 14.15 -7.68 1.43
C ALA A 94 13.34 -7.65 2.74
N ASP A 95 14.04 -7.58 3.88
CA ASP A 95 13.42 -7.50 5.20
C ASP A 95 14.20 -6.56 6.14
N SER A 96 13.91 -6.61 7.43
CA SER A 96 14.58 -5.79 8.45
C SER A 96 16.10 -5.97 8.49
N SER A 97 16.65 -7.12 8.06
CA SER A 97 18.10 -7.33 7.95
C SER A 97 18.74 -6.44 6.87
N ASN A 98 17.95 -6.00 5.89
CA ASN A 98 18.33 -5.00 4.89
C ASN A 98 18.10 -3.55 5.38
N GLY A 99 17.65 -3.35 6.62
CA GLY A 99 17.37 -2.03 7.20
C GLY A 99 15.95 -1.52 6.93
N LEU A 100 15.03 -2.36 6.47
CA LEU A 100 13.64 -1.95 6.27
C LEU A 100 12.96 -1.57 7.58
N ASN A 101 12.27 -0.43 7.57
CA ASN A 101 11.43 0.04 8.66
C ASN A 101 10.20 0.73 8.07
N TYR A 102 9.04 0.07 8.19
CA TYR A 102 7.78 0.53 7.61
C TYR A 102 7.84 0.84 6.11
N PRO A 103 8.37 -0.08 5.26
CA PRO A 103 8.53 0.18 3.84
C PRO A 103 7.18 0.51 3.19
N PHE A 104 7.16 1.54 2.35
CA PHE A 104 5.98 1.99 1.64
C PHE A 104 6.26 2.11 0.15
N GLY A 105 6.83 3.24 -0.30
CA GLY A 105 7.02 3.54 -1.71
C GLY A 105 8.24 2.81 -2.26
N MET A 106 8.13 2.27 -3.48
CA MET A 106 9.20 1.53 -4.14
C MET A 106 9.39 2.02 -5.57
N ALA A 107 10.62 2.05 -6.07
CA ALA A 107 10.93 2.41 -7.45
C ALA A 107 12.20 1.73 -7.96
N PHE A 108 12.19 1.37 -9.24
CA PHE A 108 13.41 1.03 -9.98
C PHE A 108 13.84 2.24 -10.81
N PHE A 109 15.11 2.64 -10.69
CA PHE A 109 15.67 3.74 -11.47
C PHE A 109 17.17 3.57 -11.66
N ASN A 110 17.64 3.71 -12.91
CA ASN A 110 19.05 3.60 -13.30
C ASN A 110 19.78 2.37 -12.69
N GLY A 111 19.16 1.20 -12.79
CA GLY A 111 19.73 -0.06 -12.28
C GLY A 111 19.73 -0.19 -10.74
N SER A 112 19.15 0.77 -10.03
CA SER A 112 19.02 0.77 -8.58
C SER A 112 17.57 0.57 -8.16
N PHE A 113 17.38 -0.04 -6.99
CA PHE A 113 16.09 -0.18 -6.34
C PHE A 113 16.03 0.76 -5.13
N TYR A 114 14.96 1.55 -5.06
CA TYR A 114 14.69 2.52 -4.00
C TYR A 114 13.47 2.09 -3.20
N VAL A 115 13.55 2.24 -1.88
CA VAL A 115 12.46 2.04 -0.95
C VAL A 115 12.44 3.18 0.07
N GLY A 116 11.25 3.68 0.39
CA GLY A 116 11.01 4.69 1.43
C GLY A 116 10.08 4.19 2.51
#